data_AF-A0A7G8DSJ8-F1
#
_entry.id   AF-A0A7G8DSJ8-F1
#
_cell.length_a   1.000
_cell.length_b   1.000
_cell.length_c   1.000
_cell.angle_alpha   90.00
_cell.angle_beta   90.00
_cell.angle_gamma   90.00
#
_symmetry.space_group_name_H-M   'P 1'
#
loop_
_entity.id
_entity.type
_entity.pdbx_description
1 polymer ?
#
loop_
_entity_poly.entity_id
_entity_poly.type
_entity_poly.pdbx_seq_one_letter_code
_entity_poly.pdbx_strand_id
1 'polypeptide(L)'
;MFGFLKQVGDYTRDAVDAARNLTQGLSVTFDHMKRRPVTVQYPYEKLIPSERYRGRIHYEFDKCIACEVCVRVCPINLPVVDWVMNKATKKKELRNYSIDFGVCIFCGNCVEYCPTNCLSMTEEYELAAFDRHSLNYDNVALGRLPTSVTTDPSVLPLRELAYLPAGELDPHVVDPDRPRAGQRPDQVLAAMKLAAMKSAAAVSTVDAGESTTASTDSKESAE
;
A
#
# COMPACT_ATOMS: atom_id res chain seq x y z
N MET A 1 -20.15 -38.87 59.12
CA MET A 1 -19.83 -37.43 59.27
C MET A 1 -18.58 -37.02 58.50
N PHE A 2 -17.47 -37.78 58.57
CA PHE A 2 -16.21 -37.48 57.84
C PHE A 2 -16.30 -37.39 56.29
N GLY A 3 -17.19 -38.16 55.64
CA GLY A 3 -17.33 -38.13 54.17
C GLY A 3 -17.94 -36.83 53.62
N PHE A 4 -18.91 -36.24 54.35
CA PHE A 4 -19.54 -34.97 53.98
C PHE A 4 -18.55 -33.80 54.07
N LEU A 5 -17.70 -33.77 55.09
CA LEU A 5 -16.64 -32.75 55.21
C LEU A 5 -15.62 -32.83 54.07
N LYS A 6 -15.26 -34.04 53.60
CA LYS A 6 -14.39 -34.20 52.42
C LYS A 6 -15.07 -33.66 51.16
N GLN A 7 -16.33 -33.99 50.93
CA GLN A 7 -17.08 -33.53 49.75
C GLN A 7 -17.21 -32.00 49.69
N VAL A 8 -17.52 -31.36 50.82
CA VAL A 8 -17.54 -29.89 50.91
C VAL A 8 -16.15 -29.31 50.69
N GLY A 9 -15.11 -29.94 51.24
CA GLY A 9 -13.71 -29.54 51.02
C GLY A 9 -13.29 -29.61 49.55
N ASP A 10 -13.63 -30.69 48.85
CA ASP A 10 -13.29 -30.87 47.43
C ASP A 10 -14.04 -29.86 46.54
N TYR A 11 -15.34 -29.63 46.79
CA TYR A 11 -16.11 -28.58 46.08
C TYR A 11 -15.52 -27.17 46.28
N THR A 12 -15.06 -26.84 47.49
CA THR A 12 -14.42 -25.55 47.74
C THR A 12 -13.07 -25.41 47.02
N ARG A 13 -12.31 -26.50 46.83
CA ARG A 13 -11.08 -26.48 46.03
C ARG A 13 -11.38 -26.23 44.56
N ASP A 14 -12.36 -26.95 44.00
CA ASP A 14 -12.76 -26.77 42.60
C ASP A 14 -13.24 -25.33 42.32
N ALA A 15 -13.99 -24.75 43.25
CA ALA A 15 -14.44 -23.36 43.16
C ALA A 15 -13.27 -22.35 43.20
N VAL A 16 -12.24 -22.60 44.03
CA VAL A 16 -11.04 -21.76 44.10
C VAL A 16 -10.20 -21.90 42.84
N ASP A 17 -10.05 -23.10 42.30
CA ASP A 17 -9.32 -23.34 41.06
C ASP A 17 -10.02 -22.68 39.86
N ALA A 18 -11.34 -22.75 39.79
CA ALA A 18 -12.12 -22.02 38.78
C ALA A 18 -11.94 -20.50 38.90
N ALA A 19 -11.97 -19.94 40.12
CA ALA A 19 -11.74 -18.52 40.35
C ALA A 19 -10.31 -18.09 39.97
N ARG A 20 -9.30 -18.94 40.23
CA ARG A 20 -7.91 -18.70 39.83
C ARG A 20 -7.76 -18.64 38.31
N ASN A 21 -8.41 -19.54 37.60
CA ASN A 21 -8.38 -19.55 36.13
C ASN A 21 -9.08 -18.32 35.54
N LEU A 22 -10.21 -17.91 36.12
CA LEU A 22 -10.92 -16.68 35.71
C LEU A 22 -10.09 -15.42 35.94
N THR A 23 -9.46 -15.30 37.11
CA THR A 23 -8.61 -14.16 37.44
C THR A 23 -7.35 -14.11 36.58
N GLN A 24 -6.78 -15.27 36.24
CA GLN A 24 -5.66 -15.35 35.30
C GLN A 24 -6.08 -14.90 33.88
N GLY A 25 -7.23 -15.33 33.38
CA GLY A 25 -7.78 -14.86 32.10
C GLY A 25 -8.05 -13.36 32.09
N LEU A 26 -8.65 -12.84 33.17
CA LEU A 26 -8.92 -11.41 33.33
C LEU A 26 -7.61 -10.60 33.38
N SER A 27 -6.57 -11.10 34.06
CA SER A 27 -5.24 -10.46 34.09
C SER A 27 -4.65 -10.30 32.69
N VAL A 28 -4.83 -11.29 31.80
CA VAL A 28 -4.39 -11.18 30.41
C VAL A 28 -5.15 -10.09 29.68
N THR A 29 -6.47 -9.95 29.90
CA THR A 29 -7.25 -8.87 29.26
C THR A 29 -6.83 -7.49 29.75
N PHE A 30 -6.53 -7.33 31.05
CA PHE A 30 -5.99 -6.08 31.60
C PHE A 30 -4.62 -5.73 31.03
N ASP A 31 -3.80 -6.73 30.75
CA ASP A 31 -2.52 -6.54 30.06
C ASP A 31 -2.71 -6.06 28.61
N HIS A 32 -3.73 -6.56 27.89
CA HIS A 32 -4.04 -6.10 26.52
C HIS A 32 -4.50 -4.64 26.47
N MET A 33 -5.19 -4.14 27.50
CA MET A 33 -5.63 -2.74 27.55
C MET A 33 -4.48 -1.74 27.67
N LYS A 34 -3.30 -2.16 28.14
CA LYS A 34 -2.11 -1.30 28.22
C LYS A 34 -1.39 -1.17 26.88
N ARG A 35 -1.66 -2.04 25.91
CA ARG A 35 -1.02 -2.00 24.59
C ARG A 35 -1.64 -0.89 23.75
N ARG A 36 -0.82 -0.23 22.94
CA ARG A 36 -1.29 0.78 21.98
C ARG A 36 -2.16 0.11 20.90
N PRO A 37 -3.30 0.70 20.48
CA PRO A 37 -4.15 0.10 19.47
C PRO A 37 -3.45 0.02 18.10
N VAL A 38 -3.55 -1.15 17.46
CA VAL A 38 -3.07 -1.44 16.10
C VAL A 38 -3.98 -0.88 15.00
N THR A 39 -5.12 -0.30 15.38
CA THR A 39 -6.15 0.19 14.46
C THR A 39 -5.63 1.29 13.55
N VAL A 40 -5.95 1.20 12.25
CA VAL A 40 -5.76 2.26 11.26
C VAL A 40 -7.07 3.04 11.14
N GLN A 41 -7.02 4.37 11.30
CA GLN A 41 -8.21 5.21 11.28
C GLN A 41 -8.63 5.60 9.85
N TYR A 42 -9.26 4.67 9.14
CA TYR A 42 -9.90 4.97 7.86
C TYR A 42 -11.09 5.95 8.07
N PRO A 43 -11.25 7.04 7.29
CA PRO A 43 -10.61 7.34 5.99
C PRO A 43 -9.38 8.26 6.03
N TYR A 44 -9.03 8.82 7.19
CA TYR A 44 -7.97 9.84 7.31
C TYR A 44 -6.56 9.24 7.33
N GLU A 45 -6.41 8.03 7.87
CA GLU A 45 -5.19 7.24 7.81
C GLU A 45 -5.44 6.04 6.87
N LYS A 46 -4.66 5.91 5.79
CA LYS A 46 -4.76 4.78 4.86
C LYS A 46 -3.42 4.06 4.75
N LEU A 47 -3.49 2.73 4.62
CA LEU A 47 -2.31 1.91 4.39
C LEU A 47 -1.92 1.98 2.91
N ILE A 48 -0.64 2.16 2.62
CA ILE A 48 -0.08 2.08 1.29
C ILE A 48 -0.09 0.60 0.87
N PRO A 49 -0.77 0.24 -0.24
CA PRO A 49 -0.74 -1.13 -0.74
C PRO A 49 0.68 -1.54 -1.18
N SER A 50 0.93 -2.84 -1.25
CA SER A 50 2.20 -3.35 -1.76
C SER A 50 2.40 -2.99 -3.24
N GLU A 51 3.66 -2.97 -3.71
CA GLU A 51 3.99 -2.72 -5.13
C GLU A 51 3.32 -3.70 -6.12
N ARG A 52 2.97 -4.91 -5.66
CA ARG A 52 2.28 -5.95 -6.45
C ARG A 52 0.81 -6.08 -6.10
N TYR A 53 0.24 -5.08 -5.45
CA TYR A 53 -1.17 -5.07 -5.10
C TYR A 53 -2.03 -5.13 -6.37
N ARG A 54 -3.18 -5.78 -6.24
CA ARG A 54 -4.09 -6.07 -7.35
C ARG A 54 -5.41 -5.34 -7.13
N GLY A 55 -5.43 -4.05 -7.48
CA GLY A 55 -6.62 -3.19 -7.44
C GLY A 55 -7.34 -3.10 -8.78
N ARG A 56 -7.91 -1.93 -9.08
CA ARG A 56 -8.54 -1.64 -10.38
C ARG A 56 -7.58 -1.93 -11.53
N ILE A 57 -8.11 -2.38 -12.66
CA ILE A 57 -7.34 -2.54 -13.89
C ILE A 57 -7.32 -1.21 -14.64
N HIS A 58 -6.13 -0.74 -15.00
CA HIS A 58 -5.94 0.39 -15.91
C HIS A 58 -5.80 -0.12 -17.34
N TYR A 59 -6.32 0.66 -18.29
CA TYR A 59 -6.35 0.29 -19.70
C TYR A 59 -5.91 1.43 -20.59
N GLU A 60 -4.97 1.14 -21.50
CA GLU A 60 -4.55 2.06 -22.54
C GLU A 60 -5.13 1.66 -23.90
N PHE A 61 -6.01 2.51 -24.44
CA PHE A 61 -6.70 2.26 -25.70
C PHE A 61 -5.72 2.14 -26.88
N ASP A 62 -4.73 3.04 -26.96
CA ASP A 62 -3.80 3.14 -28.10
C ASP A 62 -2.85 1.94 -28.22
N LYS A 63 -2.60 1.22 -27.11
CA LYS A 63 -1.71 0.05 -27.09
C LYS A 63 -2.43 -1.27 -27.38
N CYS A 64 -3.76 -1.28 -27.44
CA CYS A 64 -4.51 -2.50 -27.62
C CYS A 64 -4.58 -2.93 -29.09
N ILE A 65 -4.29 -4.21 -29.35
CA ILE A 65 -4.30 -4.79 -30.71
C ILE A 65 -5.45 -5.77 -30.96
N ALA A 66 -6.47 -5.79 -30.09
CA ALA A 66 -7.62 -6.70 -30.18
C ALA A 66 -7.25 -8.19 -30.37
N CYS A 67 -6.27 -8.66 -29.58
CA CYS A 67 -5.78 -10.04 -29.61
C CYS A 67 -6.65 -11.05 -28.86
N GLU A 68 -7.61 -10.57 -28.05
CA GLU A 68 -8.53 -11.36 -27.22
C GLU A 68 -7.85 -12.36 -26.27
N VAL A 69 -6.56 -12.17 -25.98
CA VAL A 69 -5.83 -12.98 -25.00
C VAL A 69 -6.42 -12.77 -23.61
N CYS A 70 -6.73 -11.51 -23.25
CA CYS A 70 -7.34 -11.15 -21.97
C CYS A 70 -8.68 -11.87 -21.70
N VAL A 71 -9.46 -12.15 -22.75
CA VAL A 71 -10.70 -12.93 -22.64
C VAL A 71 -10.37 -14.39 -22.36
N ARG A 72 -9.51 -14.99 -23.20
CA ARG A 72 -9.16 -16.42 -23.13
C ARG A 72 -8.46 -16.84 -21.84
N VAL A 73 -7.68 -15.95 -21.22
CA VAL A 73 -6.98 -16.24 -19.95
C VAL A 73 -7.82 -15.88 -18.72
N CYS A 74 -8.93 -15.16 -18.89
CA CYS A 74 -9.82 -14.84 -17.80
C CYS A 74 -10.59 -16.11 -17.41
N PRO A 75 -10.64 -16.49 -16.12
CA PRO A 75 -11.35 -17.71 -15.68
C PRO A 75 -12.81 -17.80 -16.10
N ILE A 76 -13.45 -16.65 -16.34
CA ILE A 76 -14.86 -16.51 -16.70
C ILE A 76 -15.06 -15.78 -18.04
N ASN A 77 -14.01 -15.54 -18.82
CA ASN A 77 -14.06 -14.79 -20.09
C ASN A 77 -14.74 -13.40 -19.96
N LEU A 78 -14.38 -12.64 -18.92
CA LEU A 78 -15.08 -11.41 -18.54
C LEU A 78 -14.88 -10.20 -19.46
N PRO A 79 -13.65 -9.84 -19.90
CA PRO A 79 -13.46 -8.61 -20.66
C PRO A 79 -14.22 -8.66 -21.98
N VAL A 80 -14.98 -7.61 -22.28
CA VAL A 80 -15.71 -7.51 -23.55
C VAL A 80 -14.84 -6.73 -24.52
N VAL A 81 -14.42 -7.40 -25.59
CA VAL A 81 -13.58 -6.81 -26.65
C VAL A 81 -14.43 -6.73 -27.91
N ASP A 82 -14.77 -5.51 -28.36
CA ASP A 82 -15.46 -5.28 -29.63
C ASP A 82 -14.48 -4.67 -30.64
N TRP A 83 -14.35 -5.30 -31.80
CA TRP A 83 -13.43 -4.88 -32.85
C TRP A 83 -14.01 -5.17 -34.22
N VAL A 84 -13.61 -4.35 -35.21
CA VAL A 84 -13.97 -4.53 -36.61
C VAL A 84 -12.71 -4.70 -37.44
N MET A 85 -12.78 -5.61 -38.41
CA MET A 85 -11.70 -5.80 -39.36
C MET A 85 -11.74 -4.69 -40.41
N ASN A 86 -10.75 -3.81 -40.40
CA ASN A 86 -10.61 -2.82 -41.46
C ASN A 86 -10.03 -3.50 -42.71
N LYS A 87 -10.84 -3.58 -43.77
CA LYS A 87 -10.48 -4.26 -45.02
C LYS A 87 -9.33 -3.56 -45.77
N ALA A 88 -9.16 -2.25 -45.59
CA ALA A 88 -8.12 -1.47 -46.26
C ALA A 88 -6.75 -1.72 -45.62
N THR A 89 -6.68 -1.66 -44.29
CA THR A 89 -5.42 -1.81 -43.54
C THR A 89 -5.12 -3.26 -43.16
N LYS A 90 -6.09 -4.17 -43.33
CA LYS A 90 -6.06 -5.58 -42.86
C LYS A 90 -5.73 -5.71 -41.37
N LYS A 91 -5.98 -4.66 -40.59
CA LYS A 91 -5.78 -4.62 -39.14
C LYS A 91 -7.13 -4.71 -38.43
N LYS A 92 -7.12 -5.31 -37.24
CA LYS A 92 -8.26 -5.24 -36.32
C LYS A 92 -8.27 -3.85 -35.69
N GLU A 93 -9.36 -3.12 -35.87
CA GLU A 93 -9.59 -1.84 -35.22
C GLU A 93 -10.53 -2.07 -34.03
N LEU A 94 -10.05 -1.72 -32.85
CA LEU A 94 -10.84 -1.82 -31.63
C LEU A 94 -11.92 -0.72 -31.61
N ARG A 95 -13.16 -1.09 -31.29
CA ARG A 95 -14.27 -0.15 -31.08
C ARG A 95 -14.51 0.09 -29.61
N ASN A 96 -14.66 -0.99 -28.84
CA ASN A 96 -15.02 -0.92 -27.44
C ASN A 96 -14.22 -1.92 -26.62
N TYR A 97 -13.92 -1.55 -25.38
CA TYR A 97 -13.32 -2.45 -24.41
C TYR A 97 -13.91 -2.17 -23.03
N SER A 98 -14.59 -3.14 -22.42
CA SER A 98 -15.17 -2.95 -21.10
C SER A 98 -14.87 -4.12 -20.16
N ILE A 99 -14.81 -3.80 -18.86
CA ILE A 99 -14.63 -4.79 -17.79
C ILE A 99 -15.66 -4.49 -16.70
N ASP A 100 -16.43 -5.50 -16.33
CA ASP A 100 -17.35 -5.42 -15.19
C ASP A 100 -16.63 -5.78 -13.87
N PHE A 101 -16.31 -4.77 -13.07
CA PHE A 101 -15.65 -4.96 -11.78
C PHE A 101 -16.53 -5.62 -10.72
N GLY A 102 -17.85 -5.68 -10.92
CA GLY A 102 -18.75 -6.45 -10.07
C GLY A 102 -18.60 -7.97 -10.22
N VAL A 103 -18.03 -8.42 -11.35
CA VAL A 103 -17.78 -9.84 -11.65
C VAL A 103 -16.28 -10.17 -11.62
N CYS A 104 -15.41 -9.18 -11.78
CA CYS A 104 -13.97 -9.36 -11.75
C CYS A 104 -13.47 -9.90 -10.40
N ILE A 105 -12.61 -10.92 -10.45
CA ILE A 105 -11.99 -11.54 -9.25
C ILE A 105 -10.56 -11.04 -8.97
N PHE A 106 -10.10 -10.00 -9.69
CA PHE A 106 -8.78 -9.38 -9.53
C PHE A 106 -7.58 -10.35 -9.58
N CYS A 107 -7.70 -11.43 -10.37
CA CYS A 107 -6.66 -12.46 -10.50
C CYS A 107 -5.41 -12.00 -11.28
N GLY A 108 -5.46 -10.88 -12.01
CA GLY A 108 -4.30 -10.33 -12.73
C GLY A 108 -3.86 -11.07 -13.99
N ASN A 109 -4.47 -12.21 -14.37
CA ASN A 109 -4.09 -12.96 -15.57
C ASN A 109 -4.14 -12.12 -16.86
N CYS A 110 -5.14 -11.25 -16.99
CA CYS A 110 -5.28 -10.38 -18.16
C CYS A 110 -4.13 -9.37 -18.30
N VAL A 111 -3.51 -8.97 -17.19
CA VAL A 111 -2.34 -8.08 -17.16
C VAL A 111 -1.08 -8.87 -17.50
N GLU A 112 -0.91 -10.04 -16.89
CA GLU A 112 0.29 -10.88 -17.06
C GLU A 112 0.48 -11.38 -18.49
N TYR A 113 -0.59 -11.81 -19.15
CA TYR A 113 -0.54 -12.35 -20.50
C TYR A 113 -0.73 -11.29 -21.60
N CYS A 114 -0.80 -10.00 -21.26
CA CYS A 114 -0.98 -8.95 -22.26
C CYS A 114 0.34 -8.70 -23.02
N PRO A 115 0.39 -8.96 -24.34
CA PRO A 115 1.65 -8.85 -25.09
C PRO A 115 2.13 -7.41 -25.28
N THR A 116 1.22 -6.43 -25.23
CA THR A 116 1.53 -5.01 -25.45
C THR A 116 1.57 -4.21 -24.16
N ASN A 117 1.41 -4.86 -22.99
CA ASN A 117 1.29 -4.20 -21.69
C ASN A 117 0.23 -3.06 -21.70
N CYS A 118 -0.87 -3.22 -22.43
CA CYS A 118 -1.96 -2.22 -22.46
C CYS A 118 -2.84 -2.28 -21.20
N LEU A 119 -2.77 -3.37 -20.45
CA LEU A 119 -3.48 -3.59 -19.20
C LEU A 119 -2.46 -3.57 -18.06
N SER A 120 -2.75 -2.85 -16.99
CA SER A 120 -1.93 -2.81 -15.78
C SER A 120 -2.81 -2.83 -14.52
N MET A 121 -2.25 -3.30 -13.41
CA MET A 121 -2.94 -3.23 -12.11
C MET A 121 -2.66 -1.87 -11.47
N THR A 122 -3.67 -1.29 -10.84
CA THR A 122 -3.54 -0.07 -10.03
C THR A 122 -3.61 -0.40 -8.53
N GLU A 123 -3.29 0.59 -7.71
CA GLU A 123 -3.40 0.52 -6.25
C GLU A 123 -4.79 0.91 -5.72
N GLU A 124 -5.73 1.23 -6.61
CA GLU A 124 -7.08 1.61 -6.20
C GLU A 124 -7.88 0.40 -5.72
N TYR A 125 -8.31 0.47 -4.47
CA TYR A 125 -9.17 -0.54 -3.83
C TYR A 125 -10.55 0.01 -3.44
N GLU A 126 -10.77 1.32 -3.54
CA GLU A 126 -12.00 2.01 -3.12
C GLU A 126 -13.06 2.04 -4.23
N LEU A 127 -13.30 0.89 -4.86
CA LEU A 127 -14.33 0.73 -5.89
C LEU A 127 -15.66 0.34 -5.21
N ALA A 128 -16.47 1.33 -4.88
CA ALA A 128 -17.80 1.10 -4.33
C ALA A 128 -18.84 1.94 -5.08
N ALA A 129 -20.00 1.36 -5.34
CA ALA A 129 -21.10 2.05 -5.98
C ALA A 129 -22.46 1.55 -5.49
N PHE A 130 -23.49 2.40 -5.60
CA PHE A 130 -24.86 2.07 -5.19
C PHE A 130 -25.59 1.16 -6.18
N ASP A 131 -25.22 1.24 -7.46
CA ASP A 131 -25.80 0.42 -8.53
C ASP A 131 -24.72 -0.45 -9.18
N ARG A 132 -25.07 -1.71 -9.45
CA ARG A 132 -24.16 -2.69 -10.06
C ARG A 132 -23.73 -2.28 -11.46
N HIS A 133 -24.60 -1.62 -12.23
CA HIS A 133 -24.29 -1.27 -13.62
C HIS A 133 -23.21 -0.19 -13.73
N SER A 134 -23.01 0.58 -12.66
CA SER A 134 -21.94 1.59 -12.60
C SER A 134 -20.54 0.98 -12.42
N LEU A 135 -20.43 -0.30 -12.05
CA LEU A 135 -19.15 -1.02 -11.95
C LEU A 135 -18.68 -1.60 -13.29
N ASN A 136 -19.50 -1.51 -14.34
CA ASN A 136 -19.09 -1.85 -15.70
C ASN A 136 -18.35 -0.66 -16.31
N TYR A 137 -17.02 -0.72 -16.28
CA TYR A 137 -16.18 0.38 -16.73
C TYR A 137 -15.87 0.22 -18.21
N ASP A 138 -16.07 1.30 -18.94
CA ASP A 138 -15.72 1.42 -20.35
C ASP A 138 -14.23 1.74 -20.54
N ASN A 139 -13.74 1.66 -21.77
CA ASN A 139 -12.35 1.90 -22.16
C ASN A 139 -11.83 3.27 -21.66
N VAL A 140 -12.65 4.31 -21.74
CA VAL A 140 -12.31 5.67 -21.27
C VAL A 140 -12.23 5.71 -19.74
N ALA A 141 -13.15 5.02 -19.04
CA ALA A 141 -13.16 4.98 -17.58
C ALA A 141 -11.96 4.19 -17.03
N LEU A 142 -11.57 3.11 -17.70
CA LEU A 142 -10.41 2.31 -17.36
C LEU A 142 -9.08 3.05 -17.57
N GLY A 143 -9.00 3.93 -18.58
CA GLY A 143 -7.83 4.78 -18.83
C GLY A 143 -7.70 5.98 -17.90
N ARG A 144 -8.58 6.13 -16.92
CA ARG A 144 -8.49 7.20 -15.93
C ARG A 144 -7.28 6.97 -15.02
N LEU A 145 -6.51 8.03 -14.80
CA LEU A 145 -5.31 8.00 -13.95
C LEU A 145 -5.67 7.48 -12.55
N PRO A 146 -4.87 6.56 -11.98
CA PRO A 146 -5.19 6.01 -10.69
C PRO A 146 -5.02 7.03 -9.56
N THR A 147 -5.92 7.01 -8.58
CA THR A 147 -5.74 7.72 -7.30
C THR A 147 -4.88 6.88 -6.37
N SER A 148 -3.65 7.33 -6.11
CA SER A 148 -2.77 6.68 -5.14
C SER A 148 -2.98 7.23 -3.74
N VAL A 149 -2.82 6.37 -2.73
CA VAL A 149 -2.87 6.77 -1.31
C VAL A 149 -1.81 7.84 -0.99
N THR A 150 -0.71 7.85 -1.76
CA THR A 150 0.39 8.81 -1.61
C THR A 150 0.13 10.17 -2.26
N THR A 151 -0.78 10.25 -3.25
CA THR A 151 -1.08 11.50 -3.97
C THR A 151 -2.21 12.28 -3.30
N ASP A 152 -3.08 11.62 -2.52
CA ASP A 152 -4.21 12.26 -1.86
C ASP A 152 -3.76 13.18 -0.71
N PRO A 153 -3.94 14.51 -0.80
CA PRO A 153 -3.49 15.45 0.24
C PRO A 153 -4.35 15.40 1.51
N SER A 154 -5.50 14.74 1.46
CA SER A 154 -6.45 14.62 2.58
C SER A 154 -6.15 13.42 3.49
N VAL A 155 -5.20 12.58 3.11
CA VAL A 155 -4.93 11.29 3.74
C VAL A 155 -3.50 11.26 4.28
N LEU A 156 -3.32 10.62 5.44
CA LEU A 156 -2.02 10.27 5.98
C LEU A 156 -1.62 8.87 5.47
N PRO A 157 -0.64 8.76 4.55
CA PRO A 157 -0.21 7.48 4.03
C PRO A 157 0.67 6.73 5.04
N LEU A 158 0.32 5.48 5.34
CA LEU A 158 1.08 4.60 6.23
C LEU A 158 1.76 3.49 5.41
N ARG A 159 3.10 3.43 5.43
CA ARG A 159 3.88 2.49 4.62
C ARG A 159 3.99 1.08 5.21
N GLU A 160 3.81 0.96 6.52
CA GLU A 160 3.89 -0.29 7.28
C GLU A 160 2.73 -0.36 8.29
N LEU A 161 2.44 -1.57 8.81
CA LEU A 161 1.52 -1.72 9.93
C LEU A 161 1.99 -0.83 11.07
N ALA A 162 1.12 0.10 11.45
CA ALA A 162 1.47 1.29 12.22
C ALA A 162 1.84 1.02 13.69
N TYR A 163 2.23 -0.20 14.07
CA TYR A 163 2.67 -0.54 15.41
C TYR A 163 4.10 -1.09 15.46
N LEU A 164 4.67 -1.49 14.32
CA LEU A 164 6.04 -1.98 14.26
C LEU A 164 6.99 -0.85 13.83
N PRO A 165 8.20 -0.78 14.39
CA PRO A 165 9.28 0.05 13.88
C PRO A 165 9.72 -0.43 12.49
N ALA A 166 10.33 0.47 11.73
CA ALA A 166 10.81 0.18 10.38
C ALA A 166 11.70 -1.08 10.36
N GLY A 167 11.32 -2.09 9.57
CA GLY A 167 12.09 -3.32 9.37
C GLY A 167 11.82 -4.46 10.36
N GLU A 168 10.89 -4.31 11.31
CA GLU A 168 10.49 -5.37 12.24
C GLU A 168 9.14 -5.98 11.85
N LEU A 169 9.08 -7.30 11.73
CA LEU A 169 7.87 -8.06 11.36
C LEU A 169 7.22 -8.78 12.56
N ASP A 170 7.98 -9.00 13.64
CA ASP A 170 7.52 -9.70 14.85
C ASP A 170 7.20 -8.70 15.98
N PRO A 171 5.95 -8.61 16.47
CA PRO A 171 5.52 -7.70 17.54
C PRO A 171 6.22 -7.93 18.88
N HIS A 172 6.72 -9.13 19.14
CA HIS A 172 7.12 -9.55 20.48
C HIS A 172 8.54 -9.17 20.86
N VAL A 173 9.34 -8.70 19.90
CA VAL A 173 10.75 -8.35 20.08
C VAL A 173 10.94 -6.84 20.23
N VAL A 174 9.87 -6.05 20.10
CA VAL A 174 9.93 -4.59 20.03
C VAL A 174 9.86 -3.97 21.42
N ASP A 175 10.84 -3.12 21.75
CA ASP A 175 10.81 -2.32 22.96
C ASP A 175 9.60 -1.36 22.97
N PRO A 176 8.85 -1.22 24.10
CA PRO A 176 7.65 -0.39 24.18
C PRO A 176 7.85 1.09 23.80
N ASP A 177 9.07 1.60 23.94
CA ASP A 177 9.42 3.00 23.70
C ASP A 177 9.89 3.28 22.25
N ARG A 178 9.99 2.25 21.40
CA ARG A 178 10.40 2.42 19.99
C ARG A 178 9.33 3.20 19.22
N PRO A 179 9.72 4.24 18.45
CA PRO A 179 8.79 4.96 17.60
C PRO A 179 8.27 4.07 16.47
N ARG A 180 7.02 4.33 16.05
CA ARG A 180 6.34 3.75 14.89
C ARG A 180 7.23 3.87 13.63
N ALA A 181 7.10 2.94 12.68
CA ALA A 181 7.63 3.11 11.34
C ALA A 181 7.06 4.40 10.68
N GLY A 182 7.97 5.29 10.28
CA GLY A 182 7.63 6.58 9.67
C GLY A 182 7.71 7.77 10.63
N GLN A 183 7.96 8.95 10.07
CA GLN A 183 7.99 10.21 10.79
C GLN A 183 6.59 10.83 10.80
N ARG A 184 6.20 11.48 11.91
CA ARG A 184 4.99 12.31 11.95
C ARG A 184 5.09 13.44 10.91
N PRO A 185 4.00 13.98 10.35
CA PRO A 185 4.07 15.12 9.43
C PRO A 185 4.90 16.29 9.98
N ASP A 186 4.81 16.57 11.27
CA ASP A 186 5.63 17.60 11.94
C ASP A 186 7.13 17.28 11.90
N GLN A 187 7.49 16.01 12.04
CA GLN A 187 8.87 15.51 11.99
C GLN A 187 9.40 15.49 10.55
N VAL A 188 8.56 15.13 9.57
CA VAL A 188 8.89 15.22 8.14
C VAL A 188 9.12 16.67 7.74
N LEU A 189 8.22 17.58 8.14
CA LEU A 189 8.38 19.01 7.90
C LEU A 189 9.63 19.56 8.58
N ALA A 190 9.92 19.14 9.82
CA ALA A 190 11.15 19.51 10.50
C ALA A 190 12.41 18.95 9.79
N ALA A 191 12.37 17.70 9.34
CA ALA A 191 13.46 17.07 8.61
C ALA A 191 13.68 17.69 7.22
N MET A 192 12.61 18.03 6.50
CA MET A 192 12.65 18.74 5.22
C MET A 192 13.19 20.16 5.40
N LYS A 193 12.76 20.88 6.44
CA LYS A 193 13.33 22.20 6.80
C LYS A 193 14.81 22.09 7.15
N LEU A 194 15.19 21.09 7.93
CA LEU A 194 16.59 20.85 8.32
C LEU A 194 17.45 20.44 7.11
N ALA A 195 16.91 19.65 6.19
CA ALA A 195 17.57 19.29 4.94
C ALA A 195 17.73 20.51 4.02
N ALA A 196 16.72 21.37 3.90
CA ALA A 196 16.78 22.63 3.16
C ALA A 196 17.81 23.62 3.76
N MET A 197 17.88 23.69 5.11
CA MET A 197 18.91 24.48 5.81
C MET A 197 20.31 23.93 5.57
N LYS A 198 20.49 22.60 5.58
CA LYS A 198 21.78 21.96 5.29
C LYS A 198 22.23 22.16 3.84
N SER A 199 21.31 22.09 2.87
CA SER A 199 21.64 22.38 1.48
C SER A 199 21.99 23.85 1.27
N ALA A 200 21.31 24.78 1.94
CA ALA A 200 21.64 26.21 1.88
C ALA A 200 23.02 26.51 2.52
N ALA A 201 23.33 25.87 3.65
CA ALA A 201 24.64 26.00 4.29
C ALA A 201 25.78 25.41 3.43
N ALA A 202 25.55 24.26 2.78
CA ALA A 202 26.53 23.65 1.87
C ALA A 202 26.82 24.55 0.66
N VAL A 203 25.82 25.26 0.13
CA VAL A 203 26.01 26.23 -0.97
C VAL A 203 26.87 27.41 -0.49
N SER A 204 26.65 27.93 0.72
CA SER A 204 27.44 29.06 1.25
C SER A 204 28.91 28.74 1.51
N THR A 205 29.26 27.48 1.76
CA THR A 205 30.65 27.05 1.97
C THR A 205 31.42 26.84 0.66
N VAL A 206 30.73 26.67 -0.46
CA VAL A 206 31.37 26.54 -1.79
C VAL A 206 31.77 27.92 -2.31
N ASP A 207 30.94 28.96 -2.10
CA ASP A 207 31.27 30.34 -2.49
C ASP A 207 32.43 30.97 -1.69
N ALA A 208 32.71 30.49 -0.47
CA ALA A 208 33.84 30.98 0.33
C ALA A 208 35.19 30.37 -0.07
N GLY A 209 35.20 29.22 -0.77
CA GLY A 209 36.40 28.48 -1.14
C GLY A 209 37.06 28.88 -2.45
N GLU A 210 36.38 29.67 -3.30
CA GLU A 210 36.86 29.98 -4.66
C GLU A 210 37.61 31.33 -4.77
N SER A 211 37.83 32.03 -3.66
CA SER A 211 38.48 33.36 -3.66
C SER A 211 39.98 33.36 -3.32
N THR A 212 40.63 32.22 -3.10
CA THR A 212 42.05 32.16 -2.72
C THR A 212 42.88 31.11 -3.45
N THR A 213 42.89 31.08 -4.79
CA THR A 213 44.01 30.51 -5.57
C THR A 213 44.14 31.24 -6.93
N ALA A 214 44.64 32.47 -6.92
CA ALA A 214 45.05 33.16 -8.14
C ALA A 214 46.21 34.13 -7.88
N SER A 215 47.43 33.59 -7.75
CA SER A 215 48.68 34.27 -8.15
C SER A 215 49.89 33.44 -7.74
N THR A 216 50.57 32.79 -8.69
CA THR A 216 52.02 32.92 -8.98
C THR A 216 52.48 31.87 -9.98
N ASP A 217 53.37 32.33 -10.88
CA ASP A 217 54.34 31.58 -11.68
C ASP A 217 53.97 31.12 -13.09
N SER A 218 53.97 32.14 -13.96
CA SER A 218 54.55 32.08 -15.30
C SER A 218 56.07 31.85 -15.24
N LYS A 219 56.54 30.68 -15.69
CA LYS A 219 57.83 30.43 -16.39
C LYS A 219 58.03 28.91 -16.50
N GLU A 220 58.03 28.36 -17.71
CA GLU A 220 59.22 27.77 -18.34
C GLU A 220 58.80 27.06 -19.65
N SER A 221 59.49 27.44 -20.72
CA SER A 221 59.40 26.88 -22.06
C SER A 221 60.36 25.70 -22.19
N ALA A 222 59.97 24.61 -22.86
CA ALA A 222 60.77 23.89 -23.88
C ALA A 222 60.24 22.47 -24.14
N GLU A 223 60.30 22.12 -25.44
CA GLU A 223 60.02 20.85 -26.13
C GLU A 223 58.57 20.39 -26.31
#